data_AF-A0A965PPN8-F1
#
_entry.id   AF-A0A965PPN8-F1
#
_cell.length_a   1.000
_cell.length_b   1.000
_cell.length_c   1.000
_cell.angle_alpha   90.00
_cell.angle_beta   90.00
_cell.angle_gamma   90.00
#
_symmetry.space_group_name_H-M   'P 1'
#
loop_
_entity.id
_entity.type
_entity.pdbx_description
1 polymer ?
#
loop_
_entity_poly.entity_id
_entity_poly.type
_entity_poly.pdbx_seq_one_letter_code
_entity_poly.pdbx_strand_id
1 'polypeptide(L)' 'MAEIYASQGRGVKNSVHCIKLAVDLNIFYQGRFLTTKEELEIPGKLWKAYTTDIIKTCWGGDFENTDANHFSFLHNGVK' A
#
# COMPACT_ATOMS: atom_id res chain seq x y z
N MET A 1 14.11 -3.01 14.65
CA MET A 1 12.69 -3.19 15.03
C MET A 1 11.93 -4.06 14.04
N ALA A 2 11.88 -3.73 12.74
CA ALA A 2 11.18 -4.55 11.74
C ALA A 2 11.63 -6.02 11.68
N GLU A 3 12.94 -6.29 11.78
CA GLU A 3 13.48 -7.65 11.80
C GLU A 3 13.11 -8.45 13.06
N ILE A 4 13.04 -7.78 14.22
CA ILE A 4 12.62 -8.38 15.50
C ILE A 4 11.12 -8.71 15.46
N TYR A 5 10.31 -7.83 14.88
CA TYR A 5 8.89 -8.09 14.74
C TYR A 5 8.65 -9.20 13.71
N ALA A 6 9.33 -9.16 12.56
CA ALA A 6 9.20 -10.19 11.53
C ALA A 6 9.58 -11.58 12.06
N SER A 7 10.64 -11.69 12.88
CA SER A 7 11.02 -12.96 13.51
C SER A 7 10.02 -13.46 14.56
N GLN A 8 9.19 -12.56 15.10
CA GLN A 8 8.04 -12.88 15.97
C GLN A 8 6.75 -13.12 15.19
N GLY A 9 6.80 -13.17 13.85
CA GLY A 9 5.62 -13.29 12.99
C GLY A 9 4.77 -12.03 12.91
N ARG A 10 5.32 -10.87 13.31
CA ARG A 10 4.64 -9.56 13.32
C ARG A 10 5.28 -8.63 12.29
N GLY A 11 4.53 -8.23 11.26
CA GLY A 11 5.03 -7.31 10.23
C GLY A 11 6.06 -7.94 9.27
N VAL A 12 6.59 -7.13 8.35
CA VAL A 12 7.41 -7.59 7.23
C VAL A 12 8.80 -6.95 7.30
N LYS A 13 9.85 -7.79 7.33
CA LYS A 13 11.26 -7.34 7.46
C LYS A 13 11.64 -6.29 6.41
N ASN A 14 11.17 -6.48 5.17
CA ASN A 14 11.47 -5.60 4.04
C ASN A 14 10.33 -4.61 3.75
N SER A 15 9.48 -4.28 4.73
CA SER A 15 8.36 -3.36 4.51
C SER A 15 8.85 -1.98 4.06
N VAL A 16 8.27 -1.49 2.97
CA VAL A 16 8.51 -0.14 2.41
C VAL A 16 8.00 1.00 3.32
N HIS A 17 7.12 0.70 4.28
CA HIS A 17 6.73 1.63 5.34
C HIS A 17 7.93 2.10 6.17
N CYS A 18 8.89 1.20 6.45
CA CYS A 18 10.06 1.51 7.29
C CYS A 18 10.97 2.58 6.66
N ILE A 19 10.88 2.78 5.34
CA ILE A 19 11.66 3.76 4.58
C ILE A 19 10.77 4.86 3.98
N LYS A 20 9.52 4.99 4.45
CA LYS A 20 8.56 6.03 4.04
C LYS A 20 8.20 5.99 2.54
N LEU A 21 8.24 4.81 1.94
CA LEU A 21 7.79 4.59 0.56
C LEU A 21 6.36 4.02 0.49
N ALA A 22 5.69 3.87 1.62
CA ALA A 22 4.30 3.49 1.70
C ALA A 22 3.54 4.30 2.74
N VAL A 23 2.22 4.35 2.56
CA VAL A 23 1.25 4.94 3.47
C VAL A 23 -0.05 4.15 3.39
N ASP A 24 -0.66 3.92 4.55
CA ASP A 24 -1.99 3.32 4.63
C ASP A 24 -3.00 4.46 4.84
N LEU A 25 -3.95 4.61 3.91
CA LEU A 25 -4.90 5.72 3.91
C LEU A 25 -6.30 5.25 4.33
N ASN A 26 -6.83 5.86 5.38
CA ASN A 26 -8.23 5.71 5.74
C ASN A 26 -9.08 6.69 4.93
N ILE A 27 -9.77 6.19 3.90
CA ILE A 27 -10.56 7.01 2.99
C ILE A 27 -12.04 6.95 3.39
N PHE A 28 -12.67 8.13 3.48
CA PHE A 28 -14.08 8.29 3.81
C PHE A 28 -14.84 8.91 2.65
N TYR A 29 -16.01 8.36 2.33
CA TYR A 29 -16.93 8.92 1.35
C TYR A 29 -18.32 9.05 1.96
N GLN A 30 -18.86 10.28 1.97
CA GLN A 30 -20.15 10.59 2.60
C GLN A 30 -20.25 10.13 4.06
N GLY A 31 -19.17 10.33 4.84
CA GLY A 31 -19.10 9.94 6.24
C GLY A 31 -18.89 8.43 6.49
N ARG A 32 -18.83 7.61 5.44
CA ARG A 32 -18.61 6.18 5.54
C ARG A 32 -17.14 5.83 5.27
N PHE A 33 -16.54 5.05 6.17
CA PHE A 33 -15.21 4.48 5.96
C PHE A 33 -15.26 3.41 4.87
N LEU A 34 -14.36 3.51 3.88
CA LEU A 34 -14.22 2.55 2.80
C LEU A 34 -13.15 1.51 3.16
N THR A 35 -13.47 0.23 2.99
CA THR A 35 -12.58 -0.86 3.44
C THR A 35 -12.33 -1.91 2.38
N THR A 36 -13.15 -2.01 1.34
CA THR A 36 -12.97 -3.05 0.31
C THR A 36 -12.16 -2.56 -0.89
N LYS A 37 -11.61 -3.51 -1.65
CA LYS A 37 -10.93 -3.25 -2.92
C LYS A 37 -11.82 -2.50 -3.91
N GLU A 38 -13.08 -2.90 -4.03
CA GLU A 38 -14.06 -2.33 -4.96
C GLU A 38 -14.34 -0.88 -4.60
N GLU A 39 -14.49 -0.59 -3.30
CA GLU A 39 -14.71 0.77 -2.81
C GLU A 39 -13.49 1.69 -3.03
N LEU A 40 -12.30 1.11 -2.93
CA LEU A 40 -11.03 1.81 -3.07
C LEU A 40 -10.45 1.75 -4.49
N GLU A 41 -11.19 1.19 -5.46
CA GLU A 41 -10.71 0.99 -6.83
C GLU A 41 -10.39 2.31 -7.52
N ILE A 42 -11.24 3.33 -7.37
CA ILE A 42 -11.01 4.65 -7.96
C ILE A 42 -9.76 5.33 -7.35
N PRO A 43 -9.64 5.47 -6.02
CA PRO A 43 -8.40 5.94 -5.39
C PRO A 43 -7.16 5.16 -5.82
N GLY A 44 -7.26 3.83 -5.87
CA GLY A 44 -6.19 2.95 -6.33
C GLY A 44 -5.74 3.23 -7.76
N LYS A 45 -6.68 3.38 -8.69
CA LYS A 45 -6.41 3.76 -10.08
C LYS A 45 -5.78 5.14 -10.18
N LEU A 46 -6.28 6.12 -9.43
CA LEU A 46 -5.72 7.48 -9.39
C LEU A 46 -4.29 7.48 -8.86
N TRP A 47 -4.01 6.73 -7.79
CA TRP A 47 -2.64 6.58 -7.28
C TRP A 47 -1.71 5.99 -8.35
N LYS A 48 -2.15 4.90 -8.99
CA LYS A 48 -1.36 4.23 -10.04
C LYS A 48 -1.08 5.12 -11.25
N ALA A 49 -1.94 6.11 -11.52
CA ALA A 49 -1.76 7.05 -12.62
C ALA A 49 -0.57 8.02 -12.43
N TYR A 50 -0.02 8.13 -11.21
CA TYR A 50 1.19 8.92 -10.94
C TYR A 50 2.50 8.17 -11.26
N THR A 51 2.43 6.96 -11.85
CA THR A 51 3.62 6.29 -12.36
C THR A 51 4.28 7.12 -13.46
N THR A 52 5.60 7.27 -13.39
CA THR A 52 6.45 7.90 -14.40
C THR A 52 7.67 7.02 -14.71
N ASP A 53 8.61 7.53 -15.49
CA ASP A 53 9.90 6.91 -15.77
C ASP A 53 10.83 6.80 -14.55
N ILE A 54 10.66 7.69 -13.57
CA ILE A 54 11.47 7.72 -12.33
C ILE A 54 10.81 7.04 -11.13
N ILE A 55 9.48 6.85 -11.14
CA ILE A 55 8.73 6.29 -10.02
C ILE A 55 7.62 5.35 -10.47
N LYS A 56 7.50 4.22 -9.79
CA LYS A 56 6.42 3.26 -10.03
C LYS A 56 5.54 3.16 -8.79
N THR A 57 4.33 3.70 -8.89
CA THR A 57 3.30 3.62 -7.85
C THR A 57 2.66 2.24 -7.83
N CYS A 58 2.43 1.70 -6.63
CA CYS A 58 1.75 0.44 -6.39
C CYS A 58 0.57 0.67 -5.44
N TRP A 59 -0.47 -0.15 -5.60
CA TRP A 59 -1.66 -0.13 -4.74
C TRP A 59 -1.94 -1.54 -4.27
N GLY A 60 -2.14 -1.72 -2.96
CA GLY A 60 -2.34 -3.03 -2.35
C GLY A 60 -3.63 -3.74 -2.76
N GLY A 61 -4.57 -3.03 -3.39
CA GLY A 61 -5.73 -3.64 -4.05
C GLY A 61 -5.39 -4.60 -5.21
N ASP A 62 -4.16 -4.50 -5.77
CA ASP A 62 -3.67 -5.39 -6.82
C ASP A 62 -2.88 -6.60 -6.26
N PHE A 63 -2.70 -6.71 -4.94
CA PHE A 63 -1.90 -7.79 -4.35
C PHE A 63 -2.72 -9.08 -4.25
N GLU A 64 -2.03 -10.22 -4.29
CA GLU A 64 -2.66 -11.54 -4.12
C GLU A 64 -3.42 -11.62 -2.80
N ASN A 65 -2.75 -11.25 -1.70
CA ASN A 65 -3.41 -10.92 -0.45
C ASN A 65 -3.75 -9.43 -0.47
N THR A 66 -4.99 -9.12 -0.80
CA THR A 66 -5.47 -7.75 -0.98
C THR A 66 -5.28 -6.91 0.30
N ASP A 67 -4.63 -5.76 0.14
CA ASP A 67 -4.40 -4.75 1.19
C ASP A 67 -4.87 -3.37 0.68
N ALA A 68 -6.20 -3.18 0.62
CA ALA A 68 -6.81 -2.15 -0.22
C ALA A 68 -6.51 -0.70 0.21
N ASN A 69 -6.18 -0.47 1.48
CA ASN A 69 -5.80 0.85 2.00
C ASN A 69 -4.30 1.16 1.84
N HIS A 70 -3.50 0.21 1.34
CA HIS A 70 -2.05 0.36 1.18
C HIS A 70 -1.68 1.04 -0.15
N PHE A 71 -0.93 2.14 -0.06
CA PHE A 71 -0.43 2.91 -1.20
C PHE A 71 1.08 3.08 -1.09
N SER A 72 1.80 2.80 -2.17
CA SER A 72 3.26 2.70 -2.08
C SER A 72 3.99 2.97 -3.40
N PHE A 73 5.31 2.95 -3.33
CA PHE A 73 6.22 2.97 -4.47
C PHE A 73 7.06 1.69 -4.53
N LEU A 74 7.22 1.11 -5.72
CA LEU A 74 8.04 -0.07 -5.92
C LEU A 74 9.50 0.25 -5.57
N HIS A 75 10.09 -0.56 -4.68
CA HIS A 75 11.49 -0.46 -4.30
C HIS A 75 12.10 -1.84 -4.15
N ASN A 76 13.14 -2.15 -4.95
CA ASN A 76 13.84 -3.43 -4.92
C ASN A 76 12.91 -4.67 -5.00
N GLY A 77 11.84 -4.58 -5.81
CA GLY A 77 10.86 -5.64 -5.97
C GLY A 77 9.78 -5.69 -4.86
N VAL A 78 9.92 -4.90 -3.80
CA VAL A 78 8.90 -4.75 -2.75
C VAL A 78 7.94 -3.63 -3.13
N LYS A 79 6.66 -3.91 -2.97
CA LYS A 79 5.54 -3.01 -3.20
C LYS A 79 4.93 -2.68 -1.86
#